data_AF-A0A835LT64-F1
#
_entry.id   AF-A0A835LT64-F1
#
_cell.length_a   1.000
_cell.length_b   1.000
_cell.length_c   1.000
_cell.angle_alpha   90.00
_cell.angle_beta   90.00
_cell.angle_gamma   90.00
#
_symmetry.space_group_name_H-M   'P 1'
#
loop_
_entity.id
_entity.type
_entity.pdbx_description
1 polymer ?
#
loop_
_entity_poly.entity_id
_entity_poly.type
_entity_poly.pdbx_seq_one_letter_code
_entity_poly.pdbx_strand_id
1 'polypeptide(L)'
;MQEEGVLPNEITMMSLVLECGFSGALELGRQLHNYMLRRGFNMSLALSTALVDMYGKCGEVKAARTLFDGTCGRDVMMWTAMISGYAQGKSLDQAFDLFVQMRDAGMKPNEVTVVNLLSLCAEAGALDLGKWIHAYIYLFTA
;
A
#
# COMPACT_ATOMS: atom_id res chain seq x y z
N MET A 1 -8.46 30.17 7.84
CA MET A 1 -7.55 30.39 6.70
C MET A 1 -8.08 29.68 5.46
N GLN A 2 -9.27 30.07 5.01
CA GLN A 2 -9.73 29.81 3.64
C GLN A 2 -9.90 31.20 3.02
N GLU A 3 -8.79 31.77 2.56
CA GLU A 3 -8.79 32.95 1.70
C GLU A 3 -7.88 32.66 0.51
N GLU A 4 -8.41 33.01 -0.66
CA GLU A 4 -7.88 32.86 -2.02
C GLU A 4 -7.89 31.44 -2.63
N GLY A 5 -8.58 31.35 -3.78
CA GLY A 5 -8.94 30.14 -4.51
C GLY A 5 -7.77 29.46 -5.21
N VAL A 6 -6.76 29.05 -4.45
CA VAL A 6 -5.77 28.07 -4.91
C VAL A 6 -6.39 26.69 -4.74
N LEU A 7 -6.88 26.12 -5.84
CA LEU A 7 -7.27 24.71 -5.85
C LEU A 7 -6.02 23.88 -5.52
N PRO A 8 -6.08 22.95 -4.55
CA PRO A 8 -4.96 22.08 -4.28
C PRO A 8 -4.62 21.31 -5.56
N ASN A 9 -3.34 21.19 -5.89
CA ASN A 9 -2.89 20.36 -7.00
C ASN A 9 -2.54 18.96 -6.49
N GLU A 10 -2.13 18.07 -7.40
CA GLU A 10 -1.76 16.70 -7.04
C GLU A 10 -0.68 16.63 -5.95
N ILE A 11 0.31 17.54 -5.98
CA ILE A 11 1.39 17.60 -5.00
C ILE A 11 0.85 17.95 -3.61
N THR A 12 -0.08 18.91 -3.52
CA THR A 12 -0.74 19.25 -2.25
C THR A 12 -1.57 18.08 -1.73
N MET A 13 -2.29 17.37 -2.60
CA MET A 13 -3.06 16.20 -2.18
C MET A 13 -2.16 15.07 -1.71
N MET A 14 -1.06 14.84 -2.42
CA MET A 14 -0.06 13.84 -2.07
C MET A 14 0.50 14.08 -0.67
N SER A 15 0.96 15.30 -0.37
CA SER A 15 1.54 15.60 0.94
C SER A 15 0.53 15.42 2.07
N LEU A 16 -0.72 15.84 1.88
CA LEU A 16 -1.78 15.67 2.87
C LEU A 16 -2.13 14.20 3.10
N VAL A 17 -2.19 13.38 2.04
CA VAL A 17 -2.45 11.94 2.14
C VAL A 17 -1.32 11.24 2.90
N LEU A 18 -0.06 11.58 2.61
CA LEU A 18 1.10 11.02 3.31
C LEU A 18 1.07 11.35 4.80
N GLU A 19 0.76 12.60 5.15
CA GLU A 19 0.64 13.01 6.56
C GLU A 19 -0.51 12.28 7.28
N CYS A 20 -1.64 12.06 6.60
CA CYS A 20 -2.73 11.27 7.16
C CYS A 20 -2.29 9.82 7.44
N GLY A 21 -1.49 9.24 6.55
CA GLY A 21 -0.93 7.90 6.75
C GLY A 21 0.07 7.84 7.90
N PHE A 22 0.88 8.88 8.07
CA PHE A 22 1.86 8.98 9.16
C PHE A 22 1.20 9.19 10.53
N SER A 23 0.22 10.09 10.60
CA SER A 23 -0.49 10.45 11.84
C SER A 23 -1.64 9.51 12.19
N GLY A 24 -2.02 8.59 11.29
CA GLY A 24 -3.20 7.73 11.45
C GLY A 24 -4.53 8.48 11.33
N ALA A 25 -4.54 9.65 10.70
CA ALA A 25 -5.72 10.51 10.56
C ALA A 25 -6.70 9.99 9.48
N LEU A 26 -7.28 8.81 9.70
CA LEU A 26 -8.13 8.10 8.74
C LEU A 26 -9.29 8.96 8.21
N GLU A 27 -9.97 9.67 9.10
CA GLU A 27 -11.15 10.45 8.71
C GLU A 27 -10.78 11.64 7.80
N LEU A 28 -9.66 12.30 8.07
CA LEU A 28 -9.13 13.33 7.19
C LEU A 28 -8.70 12.74 5.85
N GLY A 29 -8.02 11.59 5.85
CA GLY A 29 -7.66 10.86 4.64
C GLY A 29 -8.86 10.49 3.77
N ARG A 30 -9.96 10.04 4.38
CA ARG A 30 -11.25 9.79 3.69
C ARG A 30 -11.84 11.05 3.09
N GLN A 31 -11.83 12.16 3.83
CA GLN A 31 -12.34 13.44 3.34
C GLN A 31 -11.54 13.94 2.14
N LEU A 32 -10.21 13.82 2.18
CA LEU A 32 -9.33 14.16 1.06
C LEU A 32 -9.61 13.27 -0.16
N HIS A 33 -9.69 11.95 0.04
CA HIS A 33 -10.02 11.01 -1.05
C HIS A 33 -11.36 11.33 -1.70
N ASN A 34 -12.41 11.55 -0.89
CA ASN A 34 -13.73 11.94 -1.38
C ASN A 34 -13.72 13.29 -2.10
N TYR A 35 -12.96 14.27 -1.61
CA TYR A 35 -12.79 15.56 -2.25
C TYR A 35 -12.17 15.41 -3.65
N MET A 36 -11.11 14.61 -3.77
CA MET A 36 -10.45 14.34 -5.05
C MET A 36 -11.41 13.72 -6.07
N LEU A 37 -12.19 12.71 -5.66
CA LEU A 37 -13.19 12.09 -6.51
C LEU A 37 -14.28 13.08 -6.97
N ARG A 38 -14.82 13.90 -6.04
CA ARG A 38 -15.86 14.89 -6.35
C ARG A 38 -15.38 16.01 -7.28
N ARG A 39 -14.08 16.33 -7.25
CA ARG A 39 -13.46 17.34 -8.11
C ARG A 39 -12.95 16.76 -9.44
N GLY A 40 -13.11 15.45 -9.67
CA GLY A 40 -12.65 14.80 -10.88
C GLY A 40 -11.12 14.79 -11.01
N PHE A 41 -10.39 14.67 -9.90
CA PHE A 41 -8.94 14.54 -9.95
C PHE A 41 -8.54 13.35 -10.81
N ASN A 42 -7.59 13.56 -11.70
CA ASN A 42 -6.92 12.47 -12.37
C ASN A 42 -5.96 11.81 -11.37
N MET A 43 -6.39 10.69 -10.79
CA MET A 43 -5.59 9.97 -9.81
C MET A 43 -4.42 9.28 -10.52
N SER A 44 -3.23 9.84 -10.38
CA SER A 44 -2.02 9.16 -10.85
C SER A 44 -1.80 7.85 -10.09
N LEU A 45 -0.95 6.99 -10.65
CA LEU A 45 -0.53 5.77 -9.95
C LEU A 45 0.13 6.12 -8.61
N ALA A 46 0.96 7.15 -8.55
CA ALA A 46 1.63 7.58 -7.32
C ALA A 46 0.62 8.04 -6.25
N LEU A 47 -0.37 8.86 -6.63
CA LEU A 47 -1.41 9.33 -5.73
C LEU A 47 -2.30 8.17 -5.22
N SER A 48 -2.63 7.23 -6.11
CA SER A 48 -3.38 6.02 -5.77
C SER A 48 -2.60 5.13 -4.80
N THR A 49 -1.31 4.92 -5.06
CA THR A 49 -0.40 4.16 -4.18
C THR A 49 -0.31 4.76 -2.79
N ALA A 50 -0.19 6.08 -2.65
CA ALA A 50 -0.15 6.69 -1.32
C ALA A 50 -1.49 6.60 -0.57
N LEU A 51 -2.62 6.65 -1.28
CA LEU A 51 -3.92 6.39 -0.65
C LEU A 51 -4.04 4.94 -0.15
N VAL A 52 -3.56 3.96 -0.94
CA VAL A 52 -3.50 2.55 -0.50
C VAL A 52 -2.64 2.42 0.75
N ASP A 53 -1.43 3.02 0.75
CA ASP A 53 -0.53 3.03 1.91
C ASP A 53 -1.17 3.71 3.13
N MET A 54 -1.80 4.88 2.94
CA MET A 54 -2.50 5.61 4.00
C MET A 54 -3.63 4.79 4.61
N TYR A 55 -4.50 4.20 3.79
CA TYR A 55 -5.59 3.35 4.28
C TYR A 55 -5.06 2.10 5.00
N GLY A 56 -4.00 1.49 4.47
CA GLY A 56 -3.32 0.35 5.11
C GLY A 56 -2.78 0.71 6.49
N LYS A 57 -2.05 1.82 6.61
CA LYS A 57 -1.50 2.34 7.88
C LYS A 57 -2.57 2.72 8.90
N CYS A 58 -3.72 3.19 8.41
CA CYS A 58 -4.86 3.51 9.26
C CYS A 58 -5.70 2.28 9.65
N GLY A 59 -5.32 1.06 9.24
CA GLY A 59 -6.05 -0.17 9.51
C GLY A 59 -7.30 -0.39 8.66
N GLU A 60 -7.59 0.50 7.70
CA GLU A 60 -8.75 0.40 6.79
C GLU A 60 -8.38 -0.39 5.53
N VAL A 61 -7.91 -1.63 5.74
CA VAL A 61 -7.32 -2.47 4.68
C VAL A 61 -8.32 -2.79 3.56
N LYS A 62 -9.63 -2.83 3.85
CA LYS A 62 -10.67 -3.05 2.83
C LYS A 62 -10.75 -1.90 1.82
N ALA A 63 -10.64 -0.66 2.28
CA ALA A 63 -10.60 0.51 1.40
C ALA A 63 -9.31 0.52 0.57
N ALA A 64 -8.18 0.19 1.20
CA ALA A 64 -6.90 0.02 0.51
C ALA A 64 -7.01 -1.03 -0.61
N ARG A 65 -7.60 -2.20 -0.32
CA ARG A 65 -7.78 -3.27 -1.31
C ARG A 65 -8.68 -2.87 -2.47
N THR A 66 -9.78 -2.17 -2.18
CA THR A 66 -10.71 -1.69 -3.21
C THR A 66 -10.01 -0.75 -4.19
N LEU A 67 -9.20 0.18 -3.68
CA LEU A 67 -8.43 1.10 -4.52
C LEU A 67 -7.31 0.39 -5.29
N PHE A 68 -6.64 -0.56 -4.65
CA PHE A 68 -5.64 -1.42 -5.29
C PHE A 68 -6.22 -2.16 -6.50
N ASP A 69 -7.39 -2.78 -6.34
CA ASP A 69 -8.07 -3.54 -7.39
C ASP A 69 -8.53 -2.67 -8.55
N GLY A 70 -9.06 -1.48 -8.24
CA GLY A 70 -9.50 -0.51 -9.24
C GLY A 70 -8.36 0.17 -10.02
N THR A 71 -7.11 0.01 -9.60
CA THR A 71 -5.96 0.66 -10.26
C THR A 71 -5.34 -0.22 -11.33
N CYS A 72 -5.33 0.23 -12.58
CA CYS A 72 -4.60 -0.44 -13.66
C CYS A 72 -3.10 -0.07 -13.66
N GLY A 73 -2.25 -0.92 -14.24
CA GLY A 73 -0.82 -0.60 -14.40
C GLY A 73 -0.02 -0.52 -13.09
N ARG A 74 -0.40 -1.33 -12.09
CA ARG A 74 0.23 -1.37 -10.76
C ARG A 74 1.74 -1.66 -10.85
N ASP A 75 2.54 -0.79 -10.23
CA ASP A 75 3.99 -0.93 -10.12
C ASP A 75 4.40 -1.62 -8.80
N VAL A 76 5.71 -1.86 -8.62
CA VAL A 76 6.27 -2.50 -7.42
C VAL A 76 5.83 -1.77 -6.14
N MET A 77 5.73 -0.44 -6.19
CA MET A 77 5.36 0.38 -5.04
C MET A 77 3.89 0.13 -4.64
N MET A 78 2.97 0.07 -5.59
CA MET A 78 1.56 -0.23 -5.34
C MET A 78 1.35 -1.62 -4.72
N TRP A 79 2.05 -2.64 -5.23
CA TRP A 79 2.05 -3.98 -4.63
C TRP A 79 2.63 -3.98 -3.22
N THR A 80 3.76 -3.30 -3.03
CA THR A 80 4.42 -3.17 -1.72
C THR A 80 3.50 -2.51 -0.69
N ALA A 81 2.81 -1.42 -1.06
CA ALA A 81 1.90 -0.70 -0.18
C ALA A 81 0.77 -1.61 0.30
N MET A 82 0.15 -2.38 -0.59
CA MET A 82 -0.95 -3.27 -0.23
C MET A 82 -0.49 -4.46 0.62
N ILE A 83 0.66 -5.07 0.30
CA ILE A 83 1.25 -6.14 1.14
C ILE A 83 1.58 -5.60 2.54
N SER A 84 2.11 -4.38 2.62
CA SER A 84 2.39 -3.70 3.90
C SER A 84 1.11 -3.50 4.72
N GLY A 85 0.01 -3.12 4.08
CA GLY A 85 -1.30 -3.01 4.73
C GLY A 85 -1.79 -4.34 5.31
N TYR A 86 -1.66 -5.45 4.57
CA TYR A 86 -2.00 -6.77 5.11
C TYR A 86 -1.09 -7.22 6.26
N ALA A 87 0.22 -6.93 6.16
CA ALA A 87 1.17 -7.25 7.21
C ALA A 87 0.86 -6.50 8.52
N GLN A 88 0.54 -5.21 8.43
CA GLN A 88 0.11 -4.41 9.59
C GLN A 88 -1.22 -4.92 10.18
N GLY A 89 -2.14 -5.36 9.33
CA GLY A 89 -3.37 -6.05 9.73
C GLY A 89 -3.16 -7.51 10.17
N LYS A 90 -1.91 -7.97 10.32
CA LYS A 90 -1.53 -9.35 10.71
C LYS A 90 -2.20 -10.46 9.88
N SER A 91 -2.50 -10.15 8.62
CA SER A 91 -3.22 -11.03 7.71
C SER A 91 -2.23 -11.82 6.85
N LEU A 92 -1.63 -12.86 7.43
CA LEU A 92 -0.59 -13.69 6.81
C LEU A 92 -1.02 -14.24 5.43
N ASP A 93 -2.17 -14.91 5.38
CA ASP A 93 -2.66 -15.57 4.17
C ASP A 93 -2.83 -14.55 3.03
N GLN A 94 -3.47 -13.41 3.31
CA GLN A 94 -3.72 -12.38 2.30
C GLN A 94 -2.43 -11.70 1.82
N ALA A 95 -1.45 -11.50 2.71
CA ALA A 95 -0.16 -10.93 2.35
C ALA A 95 0.61 -11.87 1.40
N PHE A 96 0.60 -13.19 1.68
CA PHE A 96 1.27 -14.19 0.86
C PHE A 96 0.56 -14.45 -0.47
N ASP A 97 -0.77 -14.50 -0.48
CA ASP A 97 -1.55 -14.59 -1.72
C ASP A 97 -1.24 -13.42 -2.65
N LEU A 98 -1.13 -12.21 -2.09
CA LEU A 98 -0.80 -11.02 -2.86
C LEU A 98 0.66 -11.02 -3.33
N PHE A 99 1.59 -11.55 -2.53
CA PHE A 99 2.97 -11.75 -2.93
C PHE A 99 3.10 -12.71 -4.13
N VAL A 100 2.35 -13.81 -4.12
CA VAL A 100 2.32 -14.75 -5.25
C VAL A 100 1.76 -14.05 -6.50
N GLN A 101 0.66 -13.32 -6.37
CA GLN A 101 0.09 -12.54 -7.49
C GLN A 101 1.07 -11.50 -8.05
N MET A 102 1.82 -10.82 -7.18
CA MET A 102 2.86 -9.87 -7.59
C MET A 102 3.91 -10.55 -8.47
N ARG A 103 4.39 -11.73 -8.05
CA ARG A 103 5.37 -12.50 -8.82
C ARG A 103 4.81 -13.01 -10.14
N ASP A 104 3.59 -13.52 -10.14
CA ASP A 104 2.93 -14.03 -11.34
C ASP A 104 2.66 -12.91 -12.36
N ALA A 105 2.53 -11.66 -11.89
CA ALA A 105 2.52 -10.46 -12.72
C ALA A 105 3.91 -10.03 -13.24
N GLY A 106 4.96 -10.81 -12.98
CA GLY A 106 6.33 -10.52 -13.39
C GLY A 106 7.04 -9.45 -12.55
N MET A 107 6.45 -9.04 -11.42
CA MET A 107 6.98 -7.98 -10.58
C MET A 107 7.87 -8.56 -9.49
N LYS A 108 9.09 -8.02 -9.36
CA LYS A 108 10.02 -8.44 -8.30
C LYS A 108 9.72 -7.69 -7.01
N PRO A 109 9.52 -8.39 -5.87
CA PRO A 109 9.37 -7.76 -4.57
C PRO A 109 10.64 -6.96 -4.20
N ASN A 110 10.44 -5.81 -3.56
CA ASN A 110 11.54 -5.01 -3.00
C ASN A 110 11.85 -5.43 -1.55
N GLU A 111 12.89 -4.82 -0.98
CA GLU A 111 13.34 -5.09 0.39
C GLU A 111 12.23 -4.88 1.42
N VAL A 112 11.42 -3.82 1.26
CA VAL A 112 10.30 -3.51 2.16
C VAL A 112 9.26 -4.63 2.15
N THR A 113 8.91 -5.13 0.96
CA THR A 113 7.98 -6.27 0.81
C THR A 113 8.50 -7.49 1.55
N VAL A 114 9.78 -7.81 1.37
CA VAL A 114 10.43 -8.97 1.99
C VAL A 114 10.48 -8.84 3.51
N VAL A 115 10.89 -7.69 4.05
CA VAL A 115 10.96 -7.44 5.48
C VAL A 115 9.59 -7.56 6.13
N ASN A 116 8.54 -7.03 5.49
CA ASN A 116 7.17 -7.13 6.01
C ASN A 116 6.70 -8.58 6.08
N LEU A 117 6.95 -9.38 5.04
CA LEU A 117 6.53 -10.78 5.03
C LEU A 117 7.33 -11.65 6.00
N LEU A 118 8.64 -11.42 6.14
CA LEU A 118 9.47 -12.14 7.12
C LEU A 118 9.06 -11.81 8.55
N SER A 119 8.80 -10.53 8.85
CA SER A 119 8.29 -10.09 10.15
C SER A 119 6.94 -10.75 10.45
N LEU A 120 6.04 -10.76 9.47
CA LEU A 120 4.73 -11.40 9.60
C LEU A 120 4.83 -12.92 9.83
N CYS A 121 5.78 -13.61 9.18
CA CYS A 121 6.05 -15.02 9.45
C CYS A 121 6.55 -15.24 10.87
N ALA A 122 7.46 -14.40 11.36
CA ALA A 122 8.00 -14.50 12.71
C ALA A 122 6.90 -14.29 13.76
N GLU A 123 6.03 -13.30 13.56
CA GLU A 123 4.87 -13.04 14.44
C GLU A 123 3.86 -14.18 14.44
N ALA A 124 3.61 -14.80 13.27
CA ALA A 124 2.67 -15.91 13.13
C ALA A 124 3.26 -17.29 13.47
N GLY A 125 4.57 -17.39 13.75
CA GLY A 125 5.26 -18.67 13.92
C GLY A 125 5.33 -19.52 12.64
N ALA A 126 5.17 -18.90 11.47
CA ALA A 126 5.10 -19.58 10.16
C ALA A 126 6.50 -19.83 9.57
N LEU A 127 7.28 -20.70 10.21
CA LEU A 127 8.68 -20.97 9.85
C LEU A 127 8.86 -21.41 8.39
N ASP A 128 7.97 -22.25 7.87
CA ASP A 128 8.09 -22.79 6.51
C ASP A 128 7.90 -21.71 5.44
N LEU A 129 6.96 -20.78 5.65
CA LEU A 129 6.79 -19.61 4.79
C LEU A 129 7.99 -18.67 4.87
N GLY A 130 8.54 -18.46 6.07
CA GLY A 130 9.76 -17.68 6.27
C GLY A 130 10.96 -18.25 5.51
N LYS A 131 11.18 -19.57 5.58
CA LYS A 131 12.22 -20.28 4.82
C LYS A 131 12.00 -20.14 3.31
N TRP A 132 10.75 -20.24 2.85
CA TRP A 132 10.42 -20.11 1.45
C TRP A 132 10.76 -18.72 0.90
N ILE A 133 10.41 -17.65 1.61
CA ILE A 133 10.82 -16.28 1.23
C ILE A 133 12.34 -16.14 1.25
N HIS A 134 13.00 -16.65 2.29
CA HIS A 134 14.46 -16.58 2.40
C HIS A 134 15.16 -17.25 1.20
N ALA A 135 14.70 -18.45 0.81
CA ALA A 135 15.20 -19.15 -0.36
C ALA A 135 14.90 -18.36 -1.66
N TYR A 136 13.72 -17.76 -1.78
CA TYR A 136 13.37 -16.91 -2.91
C TYR A 136 14.34 -15.72 -3.06
N ILE A 137 14.71 -15.03 -1.97
CA ILE A 137 15.67 -13.92 -2.04
C ILE A 137 17.00 -14.42 -2.60
N TYR A 138 17.53 -15.51 -2.02
CA TYR A 138 18.85 -16.04 -2.37
C TYR A 138 18.94 -16.45 -3.85
N LEU A 139 17.88 -17.06 -4.39
CA LEU A 139 17.83 -17.51 -5.79
C LEU A 139 17.70 -16.38 -6.82
N PHE A 140 17.30 -15.18 -6.41
CA PHE A 140 17.05 -14.05 -7.32
C PHE A 140 18.02 -12.86 -7.12
N THR A 141 18.98 -12.98 -6.20
CA THR A 141 20.09 -12.03 -6.02
C THR A 141 21.45 -12.62 -6.38
N ALA A 142 21.53 -13.92 -6.68
CA ALA A 142 22.72 -14.63 -7.19
C ALA A 142 22.64 -14.79 -8.71
#